data_AF-A0A0K0FC02-F1
#
_entry.id   AF-A0A0K0FC02-F1
#
_cell.length_a   1.000
_cell.length_b   1.000
_cell.length_c   1.000
_cell.angle_alpha   90.00
_cell.angle_beta   90.00
_cell.angle_gamma   90.00
#
_symmetry.space_group_name_H-M   'P 1'
#
loop_
_entity.id
_entity.type
_entity.pdbx_description
1 polymer ?
#
loop_
_entity_poly.entity_id
_entity_poly.type
_entity_poly.pdbx_seq_one_letter_code
_entity_poly.pdbx_strand_id
1 'polypeptide(L)'
;MEVQCTICLESCAASGTSHAPYSTPYGHVTGKECLDKFKKHLITIILIVLLIIKIQCLIIVIQYMVSLQRLRIMLLNQETHLPKTEIIDECIGNESDFTTQLKKTSRDDCTGIMNDKIWMFEKDGISYELASETDKTIISYSIDPKFRVLIVLYSNKSNSIQEHSTSQSFAKYKIIYESDLQKYYTEKIRIVQNIGDEIPKSIIPSLFAIKNSNKPLIYHGIFPNIENNKLEVISFNNTRTCEGFKCVGYEILEDTSNCLGVTFVGIKNFFFKNKSIRTFAIIHKNKVVVMDISYTATY
;
A
#
# COMPACT_ATOMS: atom_id res chain seq x y z
N MET A 1 49.86 -40.21 3.66
CA MET A 1 48.43 -39.94 3.94
C MET A 1 47.83 -39.37 2.67
N GLU A 2 46.97 -40.12 1.99
CA GLU A 2 46.32 -39.64 0.77
C GLU A 2 45.20 -38.66 1.13
N VAL A 3 45.12 -37.53 0.41
CA VAL A 3 44.10 -36.53 0.64
C VAL A 3 42.87 -36.89 -0.18
N GLN A 4 41.72 -37.10 0.46
CA GLN A 4 40.48 -37.43 -0.22
C GLN A 4 39.68 -36.18 -0.59
N CYS A 5 39.07 -36.20 -1.78
CA CYS A 5 38.16 -35.17 -2.25
C CYS A 5 36.81 -35.30 -1.54
N THR A 6 36.35 -34.24 -0.87
CA THR A 6 35.06 -34.25 -0.15
C THR A 6 33.81 -34.30 -1.05
N ILE A 7 33.94 -34.09 -2.36
CA ILE A 7 32.80 -34.08 -3.30
C ILE A 7 32.54 -35.47 -3.89
N CYS A 8 33.59 -36.16 -4.36
CA CYS A 8 33.45 -37.49 -4.98
C CYS A 8 33.94 -38.64 -4.09
N LEU A 9 34.56 -38.35 -2.94
CA LEU A 9 35.12 -39.31 -1.99
C LEU A 9 36.31 -40.14 -2.53
N GLU A 10 36.87 -39.75 -3.68
CA GLU A 10 38.06 -40.37 -4.27
C GLU A 10 39.36 -39.67 -3.82
N SER A 11 40.50 -40.37 -3.89
CA SER A 11 41.82 -39.79 -3.59
C SER A 11 42.19 -38.70 -4.61
N CYS A 12 42.67 -37.55 -4.12
CA CYS A 12 43.19 -36.48 -4.98
C CYS A 12 44.45 -36.93 -5.69
N ALA A 13 44.54 -36.62 -6.99
CA ALA A 13 45.68 -36.99 -7.82
C ALA A 13 46.84 -35.99 -7.67
N ALA A 14 48.01 -36.34 -8.23
CA ALA A 14 49.20 -35.51 -8.16
C ALA A 14 48.98 -34.10 -8.75
N SER A 15 49.80 -33.15 -8.31
CA SER A 15 49.79 -31.77 -8.82
C SER A 15 49.92 -31.74 -10.35
N GLY A 16 49.14 -30.90 -11.01
CA GLY A 16 49.10 -30.79 -12.47
C GLY A 16 48.05 -31.67 -13.17
N THR A 17 47.34 -32.54 -12.44
CA THR A 17 46.21 -33.32 -12.97
C THR A 17 44.88 -32.56 -12.83
N SER A 18 43.83 -33.01 -13.53
CA SER A 18 42.49 -32.40 -13.42
C SER A 18 41.90 -32.56 -12.02
N HIS A 19 42.28 -33.61 -11.30
CA HIS A 19 41.83 -33.92 -9.94
C HIS A 19 42.86 -33.56 -8.84
N ALA A 20 43.71 -32.55 -9.11
CA ALA A 20 44.66 -32.04 -8.13
C ALA A 20 43.94 -31.44 -6.90
N PRO A 21 44.53 -31.55 -5.69
CA PRO A 21 43.95 -31.01 -4.46
C PRO A 21 43.88 -29.48 -4.51
N TYR A 22 42.72 -28.95 -4.12
CA TYR A 22 42.45 -27.52 -4.01
C TYR A 22 41.91 -27.21 -2.62
N SER A 23 42.54 -26.27 -1.92
CA SER A 23 42.09 -25.85 -0.58
C SER A 23 41.06 -24.73 -0.70
N THR A 24 39.93 -24.90 -0.05
CA THR A 24 38.91 -23.86 0.11
C THR A 24 39.31 -22.87 1.22
N PRO A 25 38.75 -21.65 1.24
CA PRO A 25 39.01 -20.68 2.32
C PRO A 25 38.73 -21.20 3.74
N TYR A 26 37.91 -22.24 3.87
CA TYR A 26 37.54 -22.87 5.15
C TYR A 26 38.43 -24.08 5.50
N GLY A 27 39.53 -24.30 4.79
CA GLY A 27 40.50 -25.37 5.06
C GLY A 27 40.10 -26.76 4.55
N HIS A 28 38.94 -26.92 3.90
CA HIS A 28 38.59 -28.18 3.26
C HIS A 28 39.36 -28.37 1.95
N VAL A 29 39.78 -29.61 1.66
CA VAL A 29 40.44 -29.97 0.40
C VAL A 29 39.46 -30.66 -0.54
N THR A 30 39.39 -30.20 -1.79
CA THR A 30 38.53 -30.75 -2.84
C THR A 30 39.33 -30.96 -4.12
N GLY A 31 38.97 -31.92 -4.97
CA GLY A 31 39.54 -32.01 -6.32
C GLY A 31 39.11 -30.81 -7.19
N LYS A 32 40.06 -30.19 -7.88
CA LYS A 32 39.82 -29.00 -8.73
C LYS A 32 38.69 -29.21 -9.74
N GLU A 33 38.71 -30.32 -10.49
CA GLU A 33 37.66 -30.65 -11.47
C GLU A 33 36.27 -30.83 -10.82
N CYS A 34 36.20 -31.42 -9.64
CA CYS A 34 34.93 -31.59 -8.92
C CYS A 34 34.36 -30.26 -8.47
N LEU A 35 35.22 -29.34 -8.01
CA LEU A 35 34.80 -27.98 -7.66
C LEU A 35 34.28 -27.21 -8.87
N ASP A 36 34.93 -27.34 -10.03
CA ASP A 36 34.51 -26.68 -11.26
C ASP A 36 33.19 -27.26 -11.81
N LYS A 37 33.00 -28.58 -11.74
CA LYS A 37 31.72 -29.24 -12.04
C LYS A 37 30.62 -28.77 -11.09
N PHE A 38 30.90 -28.73 -9.78
CA PHE A 38 29.94 -28.26 -8.78
C PHE A 38 29.52 -26.81 -9.01
N LYS A 39 30.47 -25.90 -9.29
CA LYS A 39 30.18 -24.49 -9.64
C LYS A 39 29.28 -24.37 -10.87
N LYS A 40 29.53 -25.17 -11.92
CA LYS A 40 28.68 -25.19 -13.13
C LYS A 40 27.25 -25.62 -12.80
N HIS A 41 27.09 -26.68 -12.01
CA HIS A 41 25.76 -27.14 -11.59
C HIS A 41 25.04 -26.11 -10.70
N LEU A 42 25.76 -25.45 -9.78
CA LEU A 42 25.21 -24.41 -8.93
C LEU A 42 24.68 -23.23 -9.74
N ILE A 43 25.43 -22.77 -10.75
CA ILE A 43 25.00 -21.69 -11.66
C ILE A 43 23.73 -22.10 -12.41
N THR A 44 23.66 -23.32 -12.95
CA THR A 44 22.47 -23.83 -13.63
C THR A 44 21.25 -23.87 -12.71
N ILE A 45 21.41 -24.34 -11.47
CA ILE A 45 20.34 -24.37 -10.48
C ILE A 45 19.86 -22.95 -10.14
N ILE A 46 20.78 -22.01 -9.91
CA ILE A 46 20.45 -20.60 -9.65
C ILE A 46 19.66 -20.01 -10.82
N LEU A 47 20.07 -20.27 -12.06
CA LEU A 47 19.35 -19.78 -13.25
C LEU A 47 17.95 -20.39 -13.36
N ILE A 48 17.79 -21.68 -13.07
CA ILE A 48 16.47 -22.35 -13.05
C ILE A 48 15.57 -21.72 -11.97
N VAL A 49 16.08 -21.49 -10.76
CA VAL A 49 15.31 -20.85 -9.68
C VAL A 49 14.90 -19.43 -10.07
N LEU A 50 15.81 -18.63 -10.65
CA LEU A 50 15.49 -17.29 -11.14
C LEU A 50 14.44 -17.31 -12.27
N LEU A 51 14.49 -18.32 -13.14
CA LEU A 51 13.50 -18.52 -14.20
C LEU A 51 12.12 -18.87 -13.61
N ILE A 52 12.06 -19.77 -12.63
CA ILE A 52 10.82 -20.13 -11.93
C ILE A 52 10.20 -18.91 -11.24
N ILE A 53 11.01 -18.10 -10.54
CA ILE A 53 10.55 -16.87 -9.90
C ILE A 53 9.98 -15.90 -10.95
N LYS A 54 10.66 -15.72 -12.09
CA LYS A 54 10.16 -14.87 -13.19
C LYS A 54 8.85 -15.37 -13.76
N ILE A 55 8.70 -16.68 -13.95
CA ILE A 55 7.46 -17.30 -14.45
C ILE A 55 6.32 -17.10 -13.44
N GLN A 56 6.55 -17.32 -12.15
CA GLN A 56 5.55 -17.07 -11.11
C GLN A 56 5.11 -15.61 -11.06
N CYS A 57 6.05 -14.66 -11.13
CA CYS A 57 5.71 -13.23 -11.23
C CYS A 57 4.88 -12.91 -12.47
N LEU A 58 5.22 -13.51 -13.62
CA LEU A 58 4.47 -13.32 -14.86
C LEU A 58 3.04 -13.86 -14.73
N ILE A 59 2.85 -15.03 -14.12
CA ILE A 59 1.53 -15.62 -13.86
C ILE A 59 0.69 -14.69 -12.97
N ILE A 60 1.26 -14.15 -11.89
CA ILE A 60 0.58 -13.19 -11.00
C ILE A 60 0.15 -11.94 -11.77
N VAL A 61 1.03 -11.40 -12.62
CA VAL A 61 0.71 -10.23 -13.45
C VAL A 61 -0.42 -10.56 -14.45
N ILE A 62 -0.39 -11.72 -15.09
CA ILE A 62 -1.45 -12.15 -16.01
C ILE A 62 -2.78 -12.30 -15.28
N GLN A 63 -2.81 -12.99 -14.13
CA GLN A 63 -4.00 -13.13 -13.30
C GLN A 63 -4.57 -11.76 -12.89
N TYR A 64 -3.69 -10.84 -12.47
CA TYR A 64 -4.08 -9.48 -12.14
C TYR A 64 -4.66 -8.72 -13.35
N MET A 65 -4.07 -8.86 -14.54
CA MET A 65 -4.56 -8.21 -15.76
C MET A 65 -5.92 -8.75 -16.20
N VAL A 66 -6.16 -10.06 -16.07
CA VAL A 66 -7.46 -10.69 -16.35
C VAL A 66 -8.52 -10.16 -15.38
N SER A 67 -8.21 -10.07 -14.09
CA SER A 67 -9.11 -9.47 -13.09
C SER A 67 -9.37 -7.98 -13.38
N LEU A 68 -8.37 -7.24 -13.84
CA LEU A 68 -8.51 -5.83 -14.22
C LEU A 68 -9.38 -5.63 -15.47
N GLN A 69 -9.31 -6.54 -16.45
CA GLN A 69 -10.18 -6.53 -17.64
C GLN A 69 -11.64 -6.78 -17.25
N ARG A 70 -11.91 -7.74 -16.36
CA ARG A 70 -13.27 -7.98 -15.84
C ARG A 70 -13.80 -6.76 -15.08
N LEU A 71 -12.94 -6.10 -14.29
CA LEU A 71 -13.29 -4.88 -13.57
C LEU A 71 -13.56 -3.69 -14.52
N ARG A 72 -12.83 -3.58 -15.64
CA ARG A 72 -13.06 -2.55 -16.65
C ARG A 72 -14.39 -2.71 -17.38
N ILE A 73 -14.82 -3.95 -17.65
CA ILE A 73 -16.12 -4.23 -18.27
C ILE A 73 -17.26 -3.84 -17.32
N MET A 74 -17.11 -4.03 -16.01
CA MET A 74 -18.08 -3.54 -15.02
C MET A 74 -18.08 -2.01 -14.88
N LEU A 75 -16.92 -1.37 -14.93
CA LEU A 75 -16.81 0.09 -14.72
C LEU A 75 -17.25 0.92 -15.93
N LEU A 76 -17.29 0.35 -17.15
CA LEU A 76 -17.71 1.09 -18.35
C LEU A 76 -19.22 1.35 -18.42
N ASN A 77 -20.03 0.72 -17.56
CA ASN A 77 -21.50 0.78 -17.62
C ASN A 77 -22.15 1.79 -16.65
N GLN A 78 -21.38 2.55 -15.86
CA GLN A 78 -21.94 3.55 -14.95
C GLN A 78 -21.04 4.79 -14.84
N GLU A 79 -21.15 5.69 -15.82
CA GLU A 79 -20.72 7.08 -15.65
C GLU A 79 -21.93 7.95 -15.33
N THR A 80 -22.07 8.35 -14.07
CA THR A 80 -22.80 9.58 -13.70
C THR A 80 -21.98 10.36 -12.67
N HIS A 81 -21.88 11.66 -12.95
CA HIS A 81 -21.10 12.67 -12.25
C HIS A 81 -21.58 12.92 -10.81
N LEU A 82 -20.66 13.13 -9.86
CA LEU A 82 -20.98 13.60 -8.50
C LEU A 82 -19.90 14.60 -8.00
N PRO A 83 -20.28 15.73 -7.36
CA PRO A 83 -19.36 16.80 -6.97
C PRO A 83 -18.87 16.71 -5.51
N LYS A 84 -18.05 17.70 -5.12
CA LYS A 84 -17.34 17.88 -3.84
C LYS A 84 -18.22 17.71 -2.60
N THR A 85 -17.64 17.07 -1.58
CA THR A 85 -18.22 16.82 -0.26
C THR A 85 -18.27 18.10 0.59
N GLU A 86 -19.44 18.44 1.14
CA GLU A 86 -19.61 19.44 2.19
C GLU A 86 -19.86 18.73 3.53
N ILE A 87 -19.26 19.25 4.60
CA ILE A 87 -19.43 18.77 5.98
C ILE A 87 -20.63 19.51 6.56
N ILE A 88 -21.57 18.79 7.17
CA ILE A 88 -22.70 19.39 7.90
C ILE A 88 -22.48 19.09 9.38
N ASP A 89 -22.39 20.15 10.18
CA ASP A 89 -22.26 20.03 11.63
C ASP A 89 -23.62 19.72 12.27
N GLU A 90 -23.64 18.61 13.02
CA GLU A 90 -24.62 18.11 14.00
C GLU A 90 -26.13 18.16 13.69
N CYS A 91 -26.75 16.97 13.63
CA CYS A 91 -28.19 16.80 13.84
C CYS A 91 -28.43 16.29 15.27
N ILE A 92 -29.05 17.12 16.11
CA ILE A 92 -29.37 16.78 17.51
C ILE A 92 -30.71 16.02 17.54
N GLY A 93 -30.65 14.73 17.90
CA GLY A 93 -31.80 13.90 18.24
C GLY A 93 -31.53 13.14 19.54
N ASN A 94 -32.53 13.14 20.43
CA ASN A 94 -32.59 12.60 21.80
C ASN A 94 -31.48 11.61 22.26
N GLU A 95 -30.83 12.00 23.35
CA GLU A 95 -29.89 11.38 24.33
C GLU A 95 -29.41 9.91 24.30
N SER A 96 -29.78 9.02 23.37
CA SER A 96 -29.21 7.64 23.36
C SER A 96 -28.23 7.34 22.24
N ASP A 97 -28.36 7.95 21.05
CA ASP A 97 -27.54 7.61 19.88
C ASP A 97 -27.10 8.86 19.10
N PHE A 98 -26.11 9.59 19.61
CA PHE A 98 -25.59 10.78 18.92
C PHE A 98 -24.92 10.37 17.60
N THR A 99 -25.45 10.89 16.50
CA THR A 99 -24.79 10.75 15.19
C THR A 99 -23.75 11.85 15.03
N THR A 100 -22.49 11.47 14.81
CA THR A 100 -21.36 12.39 14.67
C THR A 100 -20.74 12.32 13.27
N GLN A 101 -19.97 13.34 12.90
CA GLN A 101 -19.26 13.43 11.61
C GLN A 101 -20.18 13.19 10.40
N LEU A 102 -21.33 13.85 10.40
CA LEU A 102 -22.26 13.82 9.28
C LEU A 102 -21.63 14.46 8.05
N LYS A 103 -21.71 13.76 6.92
CA LYS A 103 -21.22 14.22 5.62
C LYS A 103 -22.30 14.04 4.59
N LYS A 104 -22.62 15.11 3.88
CA LYS A 104 -23.58 15.06 2.79
C LYS A 104 -22.99 14.29 1.62
N THR A 105 -23.75 13.36 1.08
CA THR A 105 -23.43 12.73 -0.21
C THR A 105 -24.08 13.54 -1.34
N SER A 106 -23.71 13.21 -2.56
CA SER A 106 -24.22 13.88 -3.76
C SER A 106 -25.69 13.59 -4.10
N ARG A 107 -26.39 12.70 -3.38
CA ARG A 107 -27.78 12.29 -3.65
C ARG A 107 -28.76 12.72 -2.56
N ASP A 108 -28.42 13.77 -1.80
CA ASP A 108 -29.13 14.18 -0.58
C ASP A 108 -29.13 13.17 0.57
N ASP A 109 -28.56 11.97 0.39
CA ASP A 109 -28.24 11.05 1.47
C ASP A 109 -27.08 11.58 2.32
N CYS A 110 -26.99 11.15 3.57
CA CYS A 110 -25.91 11.51 4.49
C CYS A 110 -25.19 10.27 4.98
N THR A 111 -23.88 10.37 5.22
CA THR A 111 -23.15 9.36 6.00
C THR A 111 -22.81 9.92 7.36
N GLY A 112 -22.76 9.09 8.39
CA GLY A 112 -22.37 9.52 9.73
C GLY A 112 -21.95 8.35 10.60
N ILE A 113 -21.37 8.65 11.75
CA ILE A 113 -21.00 7.67 12.77
C ILE A 113 -22.11 7.62 13.81
N MET A 114 -22.68 6.43 14.04
CA MET A 114 -23.66 6.17 15.09
C MET A 114 -23.31 4.82 15.73
N ASN A 115 -23.11 4.80 17.05
CA ASN A 115 -22.78 3.59 17.84
C ASN A 115 -21.55 2.82 17.34
N ASP A 116 -20.42 3.52 17.14
CA ASP A 116 -19.17 2.96 16.59
C ASP A 116 -19.29 2.32 15.20
N LYS A 117 -20.33 2.70 14.45
CA LYS A 117 -20.59 2.20 13.09
C LYS A 117 -20.77 3.37 12.14
N ILE A 118 -20.32 3.21 10.91
CA ILE A 118 -20.62 4.17 9.84
C ILE A 118 -21.91 3.74 9.18
N TRP A 119 -22.87 4.65 9.16
CA TRP A 119 -24.18 4.48 8.55
C TRP A 119 -24.32 5.34 7.30
N MET A 120 -25.10 4.83 6.36
CA MET A 120 -25.73 5.61 5.29
C MET A 120 -27.17 5.91 5.71
N PHE A 121 -27.52 7.19 5.75
CA PHE A 121 -28.84 7.72 6.03
C PHE A 121 -29.46 8.21 4.73
N GLU A 122 -30.36 7.40 4.18
CA GLU A 122 -31.12 7.79 2.99
C GLU A 122 -32.23 8.76 3.38
N LYS A 123 -32.48 9.76 2.53
CA LYS A 123 -33.46 10.83 2.81
C LYS A 123 -34.88 10.29 3.04
N ASP A 124 -35.28 9.33 2.19
CA ASP A 124 -36.64 8.77 2.15
C ASP A 124 -36.60 7.23 2.32
N GLY A 125 -35.51 6.68 2.88
CA GLY A 125 -35.21 5.24 2.89
C GLY A 125 -34.81 4.69 4.26
N ILE A 126 -34.53 3.38 4.30
CA ILE A 126 -34.05 2.70 5.51
C ILE A 126 -32.54 2.92 5.60
N SER A 127 -32.06 3.42 6.74
CA SER A 127 -30.63 3.57 6.98
C SER A 127 -29.94 2.21 7.13
N TYR A 128 -28.72 2.09 6.63
CA TYR A 128 -27.94 0.85 6.71
C TYR A 128 -26.48 1.07 7.05
N GLU A 129 -25.89 0.05 7.66
CA GLU A 129 -24.49 0.03 8.05
C GLU A 129 -23.58 -0.12 6.82
N LEU A 130 -22.62 0.78 6.69
CA LEU A 130 -21.54 0.69 5.71
C LEU A 130 -20.32 -0.03 6.27
N ALA A 131 -19.92 0.29 7.51
CA ALA A 131 -18.72 -0.28 8.09
C ALA A 131 -18.77 -0.30 9.62
N SER A 132 -18.25 -1.39 10.18
CA SER A 132 -17.97 -1.56 11.61
C SER A 132 -16.76 -2.47 11.78
N GLU A 133 -16.21 -2.48 12.99
CA GLU A 133 -15.16 -3.43 13.36
C GLU A 133 -15.32 -3.79 14.85
N THR A 134 -15.27 -5.08 15.15
CA THR A 134 -15.34 -5.59 16.52
C THR A 134 -14.14 -5.08 17.34
N ASP A 135 -14.37 -4.75 18.60
CA ASP A 135 -13.37 -4.26 19.55
C ASP A 135 -12.67 -2.96 19.15
N LYS A 136 -13.25 -2.19 18.22
CA LYS A 136 -12.73 -0.89 17.80
C LYS A 136 -13.76 0.22 17.84
N THR A 137 -13.29 1.43 18.11
CA THR A 137 -14.08 2.67 18.07
C THR A 137 -13.67 3.46 16.84
N ILE A 138 -14.65 4.05 16.16
CA ILE A 138 -14.40 4.85 14.96
C ILE A 138 -14.00 6.25 15.41
N ILE A 139 -12.77 6.65 15.10
CA ILE A 139 -12.28 8.00 15.37
C ILE A 139 -12.76 8.95 14.28
N SER A 140 -12.58 8.58 13.01
CA SER A 140 -13.02 9.39 11.88
C SER A 140 -13.11 8.56 10.61
N TYR A 141 -13.74 9.12 9.59
CA TYR A 141 -13.77 8.50 8.27
C TYR A 141 -13.71 9.55 7.16
N SER A 142 -13.34 9.11 5.96
CA SER A 142 -13.42 9.90 4.75
C SER A 142 -13.89 9.06 3.57
N ILE A 143 -14.69 9.65 2.69
CA ILE A 143 -15.22 9.03 1.49
C ILE A 143 -14.65 9.76 0.29
N ASP A 144 -14.09 8.99 -0.63
CA ASP A 144 -13.79 9.48 -1.96
C ASP A 144 -14.89 9.03 -2.92
N PRO A 145 -15.73 9.97 -3.40
CA PRO A 145 -16.85 9.64 -4.27
C PRO A 145 -16.40 9.19 -5.65
N LYS A 146 -15.24 9.66 -6.13
CA LYS A 146 -14.70 9.38 -7.47
C LYS A 146 -14.23 7.93 -7.58
N PHE A 147 -13.64 7.39 -6.53
CA PHE A 147 -13.15 6.01 -6.48
C PHE A 147 -14.09 5.06 -5.76
N ARG A 148 -15.19 5.57 -5.17
CA ARG A 148 -16.10 4.80 -4.32
C ARG A 148 -15.32 4.09 -3.22
N VAL A 149 -14.47 4.83 -2.52
CA VAL A 149 -13.61 4.29 -1.47
C VAL A 149 -13.95 4.97 -0.14
N LEU A 150 -14.14 4.15 0.89
CA LEU A 150 -14.29 4.58 2.27
C LEU A 150 -12.99 4.27 3.02
N ILE A 151 -12.48 5.25 3.75
CA ILE A 151 -11.30 5.09 4.62
C ILE A 151 -11.75 5.40 6.04
N VAL A 152 -11.51 4.46 6.94
CA VAL A 152 -11.94 4.54 8.34
C VAL A 152 -10.73 4.47 9.25
N LEU A 153 -10.62 5.42 10.17
CA LEU A 153 -9.64 5.45 11.24
C LEU A 153 -10.28 4.92 12.52
N TYR A 154 -9.64 3.91 13.11
CA TYR A 154 -10.08 3.21 14.30
C TYR A 154 -9.09 3.38 15.45
N SER A 155 -9.60 3.47 16.68
CA SER A 155 -8.87 3.15 17.92
C SER A 155 -9.31 1.79 18.45
N ASN A 156 -8.44 1.13 19.23
CA ASN A 156 -8.81 -0.09 19.95
C ASN A 156 -9.66 0.25 21.19
N LYS A 157 -10.80 -0.44 21.39
CA LYS A 157 -11.69 -0.24 22.55
C LYS A 157 -11.03 -0.56 23.88
N SER A 158 -10.16 -1.58 23.90
CA SER A 158 -9.41 -2.00 25.09
C SER A 158 -8.54 -0.91 25.67
N ASN A 159 -8.23 0.12 24.88
CA ASN A 159 -7.30 1.16 25.25
C ASN A 159 -7.98 2.48 25.63
N SER A 160 -9.31 2.51 25.72
CA SER A 160 -10.08 3.69 26.18
C SER A 160 -9.76 4.11 27.62
N ILE A 161 -9.09 3.25 28.40
CA ILE A 161 -8.71 3.48 29.80
C ILE A 161 -7.37 4.24 29.92
N GLN A 162 -6.57 4.35 28.85
CA GLN A 162 -5.33 5.12 28.85
C GLN A 162 -5.48 6.35 27.95
N GLU A 163 -5.49 7.54 28.53
CA GLU A 163 -5.53 8.86 27.85
C GLU A 163 -4.41 9.06 26.80
N HIS A 164 -3.47 8.12 26.68
CA HIS A 164 -2.31 8.18 25.80
C HIS A 164 -2.15 6.98 24.87
N SER A 165 -3.12 6.06 24.78
CA SER A 165 -2.97 4.96 23.83
C SER A 165 -3.03 5.47 22.40
N THR A 166 -1.90 5.39 21.70
CA THR A 166 -1.79 5.74 20.29
C THR A 166 -2.13 4.57 19.37
N SER A 167 -2.54 3.40 19.90
CA SER A 167 -2.84 2.21 19.08
C SER A 167 -4.05 2.46 18.16
N GLN A 168 -3.74 3.05 17.02
CA GLN A 168 -4.66 3.37 15.96
C GLN A 168 -4.42 2.44 14.78
N SER A 169 -5.48 2.18 14.05
CA SER A 169 -5.45 1.40 12.82
C SER A 169 -6.33 2.08 11.80
N PHE A 170 -6.06 1.89 10.52
CA PHE A 170 -6.99 2.33 9.48
C PHE A 170 -7.35 1.16 8.56
N ALA A 171 -8.57 1.20 8.06
CA ALA A 171 -9.03 0.27 7.04
C ALA A 171 -9.54 1.02 5.82
N LYS A 172 -9.29 0.42 4.66
CA LYS A 172 -9.77 0.88 3.36
C LYS A 172 -10.84 -0.08 2.89
N TYR A 173 -11.98 0.48 2.52
CA TYR A 173 -13.13 -0.24 2.01
C TYR A 173 -13.47 0.25 0.61
N LYS A 174 -13.95 -0.66 -0.21
CA LYS A 174 -14.57 -0.39 -1.51
C LYS A 174 -16.07 -0.30 -1.30
N ILE A 175 -16.70 0.79 -1.74
CA ILE A 175 -18.15 0.95 -1.73
C ILE A 175 -18.69 0.37 -3.04
N ILE A 176 -19.63 -0.56 -2.92
CA ILE A 176 -20.28 -1.25 -4.04
C ILE A 176 -21.78 -0.95 -3.96
N TYR A 177 -22.37 -0.60 -5.10
CA TYR A 177 -23.81 -0.45 -5.22
C TYR A 177 -24.41 -1.75 -5.74
N GLU A 178 -25.35 -2.32 -5.00
CA GLU A 178 -26.09 -3.51 -5.40
C GLU A 178 -27.43 -3.08 -5.99
N SER A 179 -27.61 -3.28 -7.30
CA SER A 179 -28.82 -2.87 -8.01
C SER A 179 -30.08 -3.53 -7.47
N ASP A 180 -29.97 -4.81 -7.11
CA ASP A 180 -31.12 -5.64 -6.76
C ASP A 180 -31.67 -5.27 -5.39
N LEU A 181 -30.78 -4.86 -4.48
CA LEU A 181 -31.12 -4.41 -3.14
C LEU A 181 -31.22 -2.88 -3.04
N GLN A 182 -30.94 -2.17 -4.13
CA GLN A 182 -30.88 -0.70 -4.21
C GLN A 182 -30.07 -0.05 -3.08
N LYS A 183 -29.02 -0.72 -2.61
CA LYS A 183 -28.25 -0.27 -1.44
C LYS A 183 -26.76 -0.29 -1.70
N TYR A 184 -26.03 0.54 -0.97
CA TYR A 184 -24.58 0.45 -0.92
C TYR A 184 -24.15 -0.54 0.16
N TYR A 185 -23.12 -1.33 -0.12
CA TYR A 185 -22.39 -2.10 0.88
C TYR A 185 -20.89 -1.85 0.72
N THR A 186 -20.11 -2.28 1.70
CA THR A 186 -18.66 -2.15 1.62
C THR A 186 -17.94 -3.49 1.64
N GLU A 187 -16.86 -3.56 0.88
CA GLU A 187 -15.93 -4.68 0.84
C GLU A 187 -14.59 -4.19 1.40
N LYS A 188 -14.08 -4.85 2.45
CA LYS A 188 -12.83 -4.47 3.11
C LYS A 188 -11.63 -4.82 2.21
N ILE A 189 -10.90 -3.81 1.72
CA ILE A 189 -9.75 -4.00 0.81
C ILE A 189 -8.46 -4.27 1.60
N ARG A 190 -8.20 -3.47 2.63
CA ARG A 190 -6.93 -3.52 3.38
C ARG A 190 -7.12 -3.02 4.80
N ILE A 191 -6.46 -3.68 5.75
CA ILE A 191 -6.30 -3.21 7.12
C ILE A 191 -4.82 -2.91 7.34
N VAL A 192 -4.54 -1.79 7.97
CA VAL A 192 -3.22 -1.47 8.52
C VAL A 192 -3.38 -1.35 10.03
N GLN A 193 -2.74 -2.26 10.75
CA GLN A 193 -2.78 -2.34 12.22
C GLN A 193 -1.52 -1.73 12.85
N ASN A 194 -1.63 -1.33 14.12
CA ASN A 194 -0.51 -0.94 15.01
C ASN A 194 0.30 0.28 14.56
N ILE A 195 -0.32 1.46 14.59
CA ILE A 195 0.39 2.73 14.60
C ILE A 195 0.80 3.04 16.07
N GLY A 196 1.72 2.26 16.64
CA GLY A 196 2.03 2.23 18.10
C GLY A 196 2.81 3.43 18.69
N ASP A 197 2.94 3.40 20.03
CA ASP A 197 3.16 4.50 21.01
C ASP A 197 4.53 5.23 21.02
N GLU A 198 5.45 4.93 20.11
CA GLU A 198 6.78 5.56 20.07
C GLU A 198 7.06 6.24 18.73
N ILE A 199 6.30 7.30 18.40
CA ILE A 199 6.46 8.08 17.15
C ILE A 199 6.14 7.19 15.93
N PRO A 200 5.64 7.67 14.77
CA PRO A 200 5.44 6.79 13.63
C PRO A 200 6.79 6.31 13.08
N LYS A 201 7.38 5.23 13.64
CA LYS A 201 8.61 4.58 13.14
C LYS A 201 8.44 3.96 11.75
N SER A 202 7.24 4.01 11.19
CA SER A 202 7.07 4.03 9.75
C SER A 202 5.84 4.85 9.42
N ILE A 203 6.04 6.11 9.04
CA ILE A 203 5.11 6.71 8.09
C ILE A 203 5.03 5.70 6.94
N ILE A 204 3.86 5.12 6.73
CA ILE A 204 3.66 4.19 5.63
C ILE A 204 3.74 5.01 4.35
N PRO A 205 4.83 4.91 3.58
CA PRO A 205 4.95 5.71 2.40
C PRO A 205 4.10 5.09 1.30
N SER A 206 3.51 5.96 0.51
CA SER A 206 2.82 5.55 -0.70
C SER A 206 3.83 5.44 -1.84
N LEU A 207 4.23 4.21 -2.16
CA LEU A 207 5.17 3.92 -3.25
C LEU A 207 4.45 3.80 -4.59
N PHE A 208 5.06 4.31 -5.64
CA PHE A 208 4.57 4.18 -7.01
C PHE A 208 5.68 4.19 -8.06
N ALA A 209 5.37 3.78 -9.29
CA ALA A 209 6.32 3.75 -10.40
C ALA A 209 5.81 4.58 -11.59
N ILE A 210 6.72 5.23 -12.31
CA ILE A 210 6.36 6.00 -13.51
C ILE A 210 6.94 5.28 -14.71
N LYS A 211 6.08 4.95 -15.68
CA LYS A 211 6.51 4.39 -16.96
C LYS A 211 6.77 5.54 -17.90
N ASN A 212 8.04 5.75 -18.22
CA ASN A 212 8.44 6.66 -19.27
C ASN A 212 8.66 5.84 -20.55
N SER A 213 8.15 6.32 -21.70
CA SER A 213 7.97 5.51 -22.92
C SER A 213 9.25 4.81 -23.38
N ASN A 214 10.44 5.37 -23.10
CA ASN A 214 11.73 4.84 -23.51
C ASN A 214 12.79 4.77 -22.38
N LYS A 215 12.42 4.92 -21.11
CA LYS A 215 13.36 4.88 -19.96
C LYS A 215 12.94 3.81 -18.94
N PRO A 216 13.86 3.29 -18.11
CA PRO A 216 13.52 2.35 -17.02
C PRO A 216 12.44 2.93 -16.09
N LEU A 217 11.73 2.04 -15.39
CA LEU A 217 10.74 2.44 -14.38
C LEU A 217 11.42 3.25 -13.28
N ILE A 218 10.84 4.42 -12.99
CA ILE A 218 11.33 5.30 -11.93
C ILE A 218 10.35 5.19 -10.77
N TYR A 219 10.84 4.65 -9.66
CA TYR A 219 10.06 4.53 -8.44
C TYR A 219 10.07 5.85 -7.68
N HIS A 220 8.93 6.16 -7.09
CA HIS A 220 8.69 7.32 -6.26
C HIS A 220 7.99 6.88 -4.98
N GLY A 221 8.17 7.64 -3.92
CA GLY A 221 7.50 7.46 -2.65
C GLY A 221 7.04 8.79 -2.12
N ILE A 222 5.92 8.77 -1.41
CA ILE A 222 5.37 9.97 -0.79
C ILE A 222 5.57 9.87 0.71
N PHE A 223 6.22 10.90 1.26
CA PHE A 223 6.69 10.96 2.64
C PHE A 223 6.32 12.31 3.24
N PRO A 224 5.70 12.36 4.43
CA PRO A 224 5.63 13.59 5.19
C PRO A 224 7.01 13.92 5.74
N ASN A 225 7.46 15.13 5.41
CA ASN A 225 8.58 15.80 6.02
C ASN A 225 8.06 16.62 7.21
N ILE A 226 8.15 16.04 8.40
CA ILE A 226 7.61 16.60 9.65
C ILE A 226 8.33 17.92 10.00
N GLU A 227 9.65 17.96 9.80
CA GLU A 227 10.46 19.14 10.11
C GLU A 227 10.03 20.38 9.31
N ASN A 228 9.62 20.16 8.06
CA ASN A 228 9.27 21.25 7.14
C ASN A 228 7.77 21.42 6.90
N ASN A 229 6.91 20.69 7.61
CA ASN A 229 5.45 20.67 7.39
C ASN A 229 5.06 20.45 5.91
N LYS A 230 5.71 19.48 5.27
CA LYS A 230 5.51 19.19 3.85
C LYS A 230 5.20 17.73 3.62
N LEU A 231 4.50 17.46 2.54
CA LEU A 231 4.40 16.13 1.96
C LEU A 231 5.29 16.07 0.72
N GLU A 232 6.37 15.31 0.77
CA GLU A 232 7.38 15.23 -0.28
C GLU A 232 7.21 14.00 -1.14
N VAL A 233 7.45 14.17 -2.44
CA VAL A 233 7.56 13.08 -3.42
C VAL A 233 9.04 12.84 -3.65
N ILE A 234 9.54 11.69 -3.20
CA ILE A 234 10.94 11.29 -3.33
C ILE A 234 11.09 10.29 -4.47
N SER A 235 12.04 10.51 -5.37
CA SER A 235 12.39 9.60 -6.47
C SER A 235 13.59 8.72 -6.10
N PHE A 236 13.49 7.41 -6.35
CA PHE A 236 14.46 6.40 -5.92
C PHE A 236 15.48 5.98 -6.99
N ASN A 237 15.22 6.26 -8.27
CA ASN A 237 15.94 5.65 -9.40
C ASN A 237 16.60 6.69 -10.32
N ASN A 238 17.32 7.67 -9.76
CA ASN A 238 18.11 8.60 -10.57
C ASN A 238 19.50 8.01 -10.88
N THR A 239 19.56 7.12 -11.87
CA THR A 239 20.73 6.29 -12.20
C THR A 239 21.93 7.02 -12.82
N ARG A 240 22.03 8.35 -12.69
CA ARG A 240 23.12 9.14 -13.31
C ARG A 240 24.14 9.71 -12.34
N THR A 241 23.83 9.80 -11.05
CA THR A 241 24.78 10.17 -10.01
C THR A 241 24.53 9.30 -8.80
N CYS A 242 25.57 8.94 -8.04
CA CYS A 242 25.44 8.26 -6.75
C CYS A 242 24.77 9.14 -5.66
N GLU A 243 24.06 10.20 -6.07
CA GLU A 243 23.26 11.06 -5.23
C GLU A 243 21.91 10.38 -5.05
N GLY A 244 21.78 9.70 -3.92
CA GLY A 244 20.55 9.05 -3.49
C GLY A 244 19.35 10.00 -3.48
N PHE A 245 18.15 9.41 -3.46
CA PHE A 245 16.86 10.02 -3.12
C PHE A 245 16.69 11.52 -3.47
N LYS A 246 16.06 11.84 -4.59
CA LYS A 246 15.79 13.24 -4.98
C LYS A 246 14.33 13.61 -4.68
N CYS A 247 14.10 14.69 -3.93
CA CYS A 247 12.77 15.30 -3.84
C CYS A 247 12.40 15.92 -5.19
N VAL A 248 11.29 15.46 -5.78
CA VAL A 248 10.80 15.86 -7.11
C VAL A 248 9.49 16.65 -7.05
N GLY A 249 8.94 16.84 -5.85
CA GLY A 249 7.75 17.64 -5.63
C GLY A 249 7.40 17.67 -4.15
N TYR A 250 6.66 18.69 -3.73
CA TYR A 250 6.13 18.76 -2.38
C TYR A 250 4.79 19.50 -2.36
N GLU A 251 3.98 19.20 -1.37
CA GLU A 251 2.78 19.95 -1.01
C GLU A 251 2.92 20.44 0.44
N ILE A 252 2.40 21.62 0.77
CA ILE A 252 2.35 22.07 2.17
C ILE A 252 1.27 21.25 2.88
N LEU A 253 1.63 20.64 4.00
CA LEU A 253 0.71 19.87 4.83
C LEU A 253 0.67 20.52 6.21
N GLU A 254 -0.47 21.09 6.56
CA GLU A 254 -0.68 21.59 7.92
C GLU A 254 -0.70 20.42 8.91
N ASP A 255 -0.05 20.60 10.06
CA ASP A 255 -0.03 19.64 11.16
C ASP A 255 0.55 18.25 10.80
N THR A 256 1.73 18.26 10.16
CA THR A 256 2.47 17.01 9.88
C THR A 256 2.89 16.26 11.14
N SER A 257 3.01 16.94 12.28
CA SER A 257 3.27 16.34 13.60
C SER A 257 2.24 15.29 14.01
N ASN A 258 1.00 15.44 13.55
CA ASN A 258 -0.08 14.48 13.81
C ASN A 258 -0.31 13.50 12.65
N CYS A 259 0.48 13.56 11.57
CA CYS A 259 0.35 12.66 10.43
C CYS A 259 0.89 11.27 10.77
N LEU A 260 0.02 10.26 10.69
CA LEU A 260 0.33 8.85 10.89
C LEU A 260 0.78 8.15 9.61
N GLY A 261 0.32 8.61 8.45
CA GLY A 261 0.64 7.98 7.18
C GLY A 261 -0.14 8.53 6.01
N VAL A 262 0.27 8.10 4.81
CA VAL A 262 -0.29 8.59 3.56
C VAL A 262 -0.55 7.40 2.64
N THR A 263 -1.78 7.29 2.12
CA THR A 263 -2.20 6.17 1.28
C THR A 263 -2.87 6.63 0.00
N PHE A 264 -2.72 5.87 -1.08
CA PHE A 264 -3.47 6.09 -2.30
C PHE A 264 -4.94 5.73 -2.13
N VAL A 265 -5.83 6.61 -2.58
CA VAL A 265 -7.26 6.35 -2.57
C VAL A 265 -7.66 5.47 -3.75
N GLY A 266 -7.16 5.77 -4.96
CA GLY A 266 -7.47 5.01 -6.16
C GLY A 266 -6.94 3.56 -6.15
N ILE A 267 -7.63 2.69 -6.89
CA ILE A 267 -7.24 1.28 -7.11
C ILE A 267 -6.35 1.14 -8.36
N LYS A 268 -6.31 2.14 -9.24
CA LYS A 268 -5.62 2.05 -10.53
C LYS A 268 -4.10 1.97 -10.36
N ASN A 269 -3.53 0.99 -11.09
CA ASN A 269 -2.14 0.56 -11.18
C ASN A 269 -1.07 1.57 -10.76
N PHE A 270 -0.04 1.03 -10.11
CA PHE A 270 1.28 1.59 -9.79
C PHE A 270 2.00 2.38 -10.91
N PHE A 271 1.45 2.51 -12.12
CA PHE A 271 2.08 3.12 -13.30
C PHE A 271 1.50 4.49 -13.64
N PHE A 272 2.36 5.50 -13.66
CA PHE A 272 1.97 6.90 -13.85
C PHE A 272 2.36 7.37 -15.25
N LYS A 273 1.50 8.20 -15.86
CA LYS A 273 1.83 9.00 -17.03
C LYS A 273 2.37 10.36 -16.55
N ASN A 274 3.20 11.02 -17.36
CA ASN A 274 3.64 12.38 -17.05
C ASN A 274 2.42 13.33 -16.95
N LYS A 275 2.45 14.29 -16.01
CA LYS A 275 1.35 15.21 -15.67
C LYS A 275 0.06 14.50 -15.23
N SER A 276 0.12 13.78 -14.11
CA SER A 276 -1.04 13.08 -13.56
C SER A 276 -1.47 13.67 -12.22
N ILE A 277 -2.77 13.89 -12.05
CA ILE A 277 -3.39 14.17 -10.75
C ILE A 277 -3.73 12.84 -10.07
N ARG A 278 -3.47 12.78 -8.76
CA ARG A 278 -3.71 11.59 -7.94
C ARG A 278 -4.30 11.98 -6.60
N THR A 279 -5.23 11.14 -6.16
CA THR A 279 -5.95 11.36 -4.91
C THR A 279 -5.35 10.52 -3.80
N PHE A 280 -4.99 11.20 -2.73
CA PHE A 280 -4.32 10.67 -1.55
C PHE A 280 -5.20 10.86 -0.32
N ALA A 281 -5.08 9.93 0.61
CA ALA A 281 -5.59 10.09 1.96
C ALA A 281 -4.42 10.26 2.91
N ILE A 282 -4.44 11.37 3.64
CA ILE A 282 -3.53 11.70 4.72
C ILE A 282 -4.24 11.34 6.01
N ILE A 283 -3.62 10.47 6.79
CA ILE A 283 -4.20 9.91 8.01
C ILE A 283 -3.54 10.64 9.16
N HIS A 284 -4.27 11.52 9.84
CA HIS A 284 -3.85 12.15 11.09
C HIS A 284 -4.37 11.37 12.29
N LYS A 285 -3.82 11.63 13.48
CA LYS A 285 -4.27 11.04 14.76
C LYS A 285 -5.77 11.14 15.01
N ASN A 286 -6.40 12.21 14.54
CA ASN A 286 -7.77 12.60 14.85
C ASN A 286 -8.66 12.76 13.61
N LYS A 287 -8.09 12.74 12.40
CA LYS A 287 -8.87 12.93 11.16
C LYS A 287 -8.22 12.25 9.96
N VAL A 288 -9.03 11.91 8.96
CA VAL A 288 -8.55 11.50 7.64
C VAL A 288 -8.91 12.58 6.62
N VAL A 289 -7.90 13.09 5.91
CA VAL A 289 -8.05 14.13 4.88
C VAL A 289 -7.79 13.51 3.51
N VAL A 290 -8.70 13.72 2.56
CA VAL A 290 -8.53 13.27 1.17
C VAL A 290 -8.26 14.48 0.28
N MET A 291 -7.21 14.43 -0.52
CA MET A 291 -6.83 15.52 -1.42
C MET A 291 -6.19 15.04 -2.72
N ASP A 292 -6.26 15.90 -3.74
CA ASP A 292 -5.64 15.69 -5.04
C ASP A 292 -4.27 16.36 -5.09
N ILE A 293 -3.23 15.61 -5.46
CA ILE A 293 -1.89 16.12 -5.70
C ILE A 293 -1.59 16.01 -7.18
N SER A 294 -1.16 17.12 -7.78
CA SER A 294 -0.69 17.16 -9.16
C SER A 294 0.81 16.88 -9.20
N TYR A 295 1.23 15.91 -10.02
CA TYR A 295 2.64 15.59 -10.19
C TYR A 295 3.06 15.74 -11.65
N THR A 296 4.07 16.57 -11.88
CA THR A 296 4.72 16.75 -13.19
C THR A 296 6.13 16.19 -13.12
N ALA A 297 6.38 15.13 -13.90
CA ALA A 297 7.69 14.55 -13.98
C ALA A 297 8.53 15.34 -14.99
N THR A 298 9.52 16.09 -14.51
CA THR A 298 10.55 16.70 -15.36
C THR A 298 11.68 15.67 -15.54
N TYR A 299 11.77 15.04 -16.71
CA TYR A 299 12.78 14.03 -17.06
C TYR A 299 13.61 14.42 -18.27
#